data_AF-A0A9X0XK94-F1
#
_entry.id   AF-A0A9X0XK94-F1
#
_cell.length_a   1.000
_cell.length_b   1.000
_cell.length_c   1.000
_cell.angle_alpha   90.00
_cell.angle_beta   90.00
_cell.angle_gamma   90.00
#
_symmetry.space_group_name_H-M   'P 1'
#
loop_
_entity.id
_entity.type
_entity.pdbx_description
1 polymer ?
#
loop_
_entity_poly.entity_id
_entity_poly.type
_entity_poly.pdbx_seq_one_letter_code
_entity_poly.pdbx_strand_id
1 'polypeptide(L)' 'MSDNHGNTPAAWSAVFVALAGFVVGGIALMLSPVSMAMFWVGAALLPVALIVFVVMTKMGLGDVR' A
#
# COMPACT_ATOMS: atom_id res chain seq x y z
N MET A 1 -20.00 8.44 9.31
CA MET A 1 -18.95 7.40 9.35
C MET A 1 -19.62 6.13 8.88
N SER A 2 -19.10 5.48 7.84
CA SER A 2 -19.55 4.15 7.45
C SER A 2 -19.30 3.17 8.61
N ASP A 3 -20.26 2.28 8.88
CA ASP A 3 -20.16 1.28 9.97
C ASP A 3 -19.02 0.25 9.76
N ASN A 4 -18.30 0.35 8.64
CA ASN A 4 -17.17 -0.50 8.30
C ASN A 4 -15.85 -0.12 8.98
N HIS A 5 -15.71 1.04 9.65
CA HIS A 5 -14.45 1.45 10.31
C HIS A 5 -13.19 1.34 9.41
N GLY A 6 -13.33 1.54 8.10
CA GLY A 6 -12.23 1.37 7.14
C GLY A 6 -11.93 -0.09 6.80
N ASN A 7 -12.76 -1.03 7.22
CA ASN A 7 -12.74 -2.44 6.81
C ASN A 7 -13.45 -2.62 5.47
N THR A 8 -12.90 -2.01 4.43
CA THR A 8 -13.40 -2.11 3.05
C THR A 8 -12.38 -2.81 2.17
N PRO A 9 -12.80 -3.45 1.06
CA PRO A 9 -11.86 -4.05 0.12
C PRO A 9 -10.84 -3.02 -0.40
N ALA A 10 -11.26 -1.78 -0.70
CA ALA A 10 -10.34 -0.73 -1.15
C ALA A 10 -9.27 -0.41 -0.09
N ALA A 11 -9.67 -0.30 1.18
CA ALA A 11 -8.75 0.01 2.27
C ALA A 11 -7.75 -1.12 2.51
N TRP A 12 -8.21 -2.37 2.63
CA TRP A 12 -7.31 -3.51 2.86
C TRP A 12 -6.37 -3.77 1.68
N SER A 13 -6.82 -3.61 0.44
CA SER A 13 -5.93 -3.69 -0.72
C SER A 13 -4.83 -2.63 -0.67
N ALA A 14 -5.16 -1.38 -0.32
CA ALA A 14 -4.16 -0.33 -0.16
C ALA A 14 -3.18 -0.65 0.98
N VAL A 15 -3.67 -1.16 2.11
CA VAL A 15 -2.84 -1.59 3.26
C VAL A 15 -1.86 -2.69 2.83
N PHE A 16 -2.31 -3.72 2.12
CA PHE A 16 -1.41 -4.79 1.66
C PHE A 16 -0.31 -4.28 0.72
N VAL A 17 -0.63 -3.39 -0.22
CA VAL A 17 0.37 -2.79 -1.11
C VAL A 17 1.37 -1.95 -0.32
N ALA A 18 0.90 -1.14 0.63
CA ALA A 18 1.78 -0.33 1.47
C ALA A 18 2.69 -1.20 2.37
N LEU A 19 2.15 -2.27 2.96
CA LEU A 19 2.92 -3.22 3.76
C LEU A 19 3.97 -3.95 2.92
N ALA A 20 3.64 -4.34 1.68
CA ALA A 20 4.63 -4.91 0.76
C ALA A 20 5.76 -3.91 0.47
N GLY A 21 5.42 -2.63 0.23
CA GLY A 21 6.40 -1.55 0.09
C GLY A 21 7.31 -1.40 1.31
N PHE A 22 6.74 -1.42 2.51
CA PHE A 22 7.48 -1.36 3.77
C PHE A 22 8.43 -2.55 3.93
N VAL A 23 7.96 -3.78 3.66
CA VAL A 23 8.80 -4.98 3.74
C VAL A 23 9.95 -4.93 2.74
N VAL A 24 9.68 -4.58 1.47
CA VAL A 24 10.72 -4.44 0.43
C VAL A 24 11.74 -3.37 0.81
N GLY A 25 11.28 -2.19 1.24
CA GLY A 25 12.16 -1.10 1.68
C GLY A 25 12.98 -1.46 2.92
N GLY A 26 12.37 -2.13 3.89
CA GLY A 26 13.04 -2.61 5.10
C GLY A 26 14.14 -3.63 4.77
N ILE A 27 13.84 -4.64 3.95
CA ILE A 27 14.84 -5.61 3.49
C ILE A 27 16.00 -4.91 2.78
N ALA A 28 15.72 -3.95 1.90
CA ALA A 28 16.75 -3.23 1.15
C ALA A 28 17.81 -2.57 2.05
N LEU A 29 17.39 -2.03 3.20
CA LEU A 29 18.26 -1.38 4.19
C LEU A 29 19.03 -2.38 5.07
N MET A 30 18.66 -3.65 5.09
CA MET A 30 19.36 -4.72 5.82
C MET A 30 20.47 -5.39 4.99
N LEU A 31 20.54 -5.13 3.68
CA LEU A 31 21.57 -5.69 2.79
C LEU A 31 22.93 -5.00 2.97
N SER A 32 24.01 -5.72 2.66
CA SER A 32 25.37 -5.19 2.64
C SER A 32 26.07 -5.53 1.31
N PRO A 33 26.35 -4.55 0.43
CA PRO A 33 26.01 -3.13 0.60
C PRO A 33 24.49 -2.87 0.56
N VAL A 34 24.06 -1.75 1.13
CA VAL A 34 22.65 -1.33 1.10
C VAL A 34 22.19 -1.16 -0.35
N SER A 35 21.02 -1.73 -0.67
CA SER A 35 20.45 -1.63 -2.01
C SER A 35 19.51 -0.42 -2.12
N MET A 36 20.05 0.74 -2.49
CA MET A 36 19.24 1.96 -2.68
C MET A 36 18.22 1.81 -3.81
N ALA A 37 18.51 1.01 -4.84
CA ALA A 37 17.56 0.72 -5.90
C ALA A 37 16.33 -0.03 -5.37
N MET A 38 16.53 -1.08 -4.56
CA MET A 38 15.43 -1.84 -3.95
C MET A 38 14.66 -1.01 -2.93
N PHE A 39 15.33 -0.13 -2.19
CA PHE A 39 14.68 0.83 -1.30
C PHE A 39 13.69 1.71 -2.06
N TRP A 40 14.10 2.30 -3.19
CA TRP A 40 13.21 3.13 -4.02
C TRP A 40 12.08 2.34 -4.66
N VAL A 41 12.27 1.06 -4.98
CA VAL A 41 11.16 0.17 -5.38
C VAL A 41 10.13 0.04 -4.26
N GLY A 42 10.58 -0.20 -3.02
CA GLY A 42 9.70 -0.22 -1.85
C GLY A 42 8.97 1.11 -1.61
N ALA A 43 9.69 2.24 -1.72
CA ALA A 43 9.12 3.57 -1.58
C ALA A 43 8.07 3.90 -2.66
N ALA A 44 8.31 3.48 -3.91
CA ALA A 44 7.39 3.67 -5.02
C ALA A 44 6.06 2.90 -4.86
N LEU A 45 6.02 1.85 -4.04
CA LEU A 45 4.78 1.14 -3.75
C LEU A 45 3.81 1.97 -2.86
N LEU A 46 4.29 2.98 -2.13
CA LEU A 46 3.44 3.85 -1.33
C LEU A 46 2.48 4.72 -2.18
N PRO A 47 2.93 5.48 -3.19
CA PRO A 47 2.01 6.17 -4.09
C PRO A 47 1.16 5.20 -4.90
N VAL A 48 1.65 3.99 -5.23
CA VAL A 48 0.81 2.95 -5.87
C VAL A 48 -0.34 2.52 -4.96
N ALA A 49 -0.10 2.34 -3.66
CA ALA A 49 -1.16 2.04 -2.69
C ALA A 49 -2.24 3.13 -2.67
N LEU A 50 -1.86 4.40 -2.75
CA LEU A 50 -2.81 5.52 -2.85
C LEU A 50 -3.63 5.45 -4.15
N ILE A 51 -3.00 5.15 -5.28
CA ILE A 51 -3.69 4.99 -6.57
C ILE A 51 -4.69 3.82 -6.49
N VAL A 52 -4.27 2.67 -5.93
CA VAL A 52 -5.15 1.50 -5.74
C VAL A 52 -6.36 1.86 -4.89
N PHE A 53 -6.16 2.55 -3.77
CA PHE A 53 -7.25 3.02 -2.91
C PHE A 53 -8.25 3.88 -3.69
N VAL A 54 -7.77 4.91 -4.40
CA VAL A 54 -8.62 5.84 -5.15
C VAL A 54 -9.39 5.11 -6.26
N VAL A 55 -8.74 4.24 -7.02
CA VAL A 55 -9.37 3.48 -8.11
C VAL A 55 -10.45 2.56 -7.55
N MET A 56 -10.14 1.76 -6.54
CA MET A 56 -11.11 0.83 -5.95
C MET A 56 -12.27 1.56 -5.28
N THR A 57 -12.01 2.71 -4.65
CA THR A 57 -13.07 3.56 -4.11
C THR A 57 -14.02 4.05 -5.20
N LYS A 58 -13.48 4.50 -6.35
CA LYS A 58 -14.29 4.89 -7.52
C LYS A 58 -15.08 3.72 -8.13
N MET A 59 -14.61 2.49 -7.93
CA MET A 59 -15.33 1.27 -8.31
C MET A 59 -16.43 0.87 -7.30
N GLY A 60 -16.64 1.65 -6.24
CA GLY A 60 -17.64 1.36 -5.20
C GLY A 60 -17.17 0.37 -4.12
N LEU A 61 -15.89 0.03 -4.08
CA LEU A 61 -15.30 -0.89 -3.10
C LEU A 61 -14.77 -0.18 -1.85
N GLY A 62 -14.93 1.14 -1.77
CA GLY A 62 -14.46 1.99 -0.67
C GLY A 62 -15.49 2.24 0.42
N ASP A 63 -16.73 1.79 0.24
CA ASP A 63 -17.78 1.93 1.22
C ASP A 63 -18.69 0.69 1.21
N VAL A 64 -19.16 0.28 2.38
CA VAL A 64 -20.16 -0.78 2.52
C VAL A 64 -21.47 -0.04 2.76
N ARG A 65 -22.29 0.09 1.72
CA ARG A 65 -23.65 0.64 1.85
C ARG A 65 -24.49 -0.18 2.82
#